data_AF-A0A2W0FZD0-F1
#
_entry.id   AF-A0A2W0FZD0-F1
#
_cell.length_a   1.000
_cell.length_b   1.000
_cell.length_c   1.000
_cell.angle_alpha   90.00
_cell.angle_beta   90.00
_cell.angle_gamma   90.00
#
_symmetry.space_group_name_H-M   'P 1'
#
loop_
_entity.id
_entity.type
_entity.pdbx_description
1 polymer ?
#
loop_
_entity_poly.entity_id
_entity_poly.type
_entity_poly.pdbx_seq_one_letter_code
_entity_poly.pdbx_strand_id
1 'polypeptide(L)'
;MNKAEAEYQDAVETRSVLINQKAAEYLANPSERHGFIVKQVYPTNQQQVIQSMAEQGYMVHRVSVGMVTFIRMPKNAKDNPLQEITDKATAEAESTTDKMIERLKVKASEAVHQRNKVVIEARKSLDSIKPFESYLNVIVTEPEEVTE
;
A
#
# COMPACT_ATOMS: atom_id res chain seq x y z
N MET A 1 -11.48 -12.07 11.68
CA MET A 1 -10.48 -11.05 11.31
C MET A 1 -11.25 -9.85 10.79
N ASN A 2 -10.97 -8.64 11.27
CA ASN A 2 -11.63 -7.44 10.74
C ASN A 2 -11.07 -7.09 9.34
N LYS A 3 -11.73 -6.20 8.60
CA LYS A 3 -11.32 -5.82 7.24
C LYS A 3 -9.87 -5.32 7.17
N ALA A 4 -9.46 -4.46 8.10
CA ALA A 4 -8.12 -3.88 8.10
C ALA A 4 -7.02 -4.93 8.39
N GLU A 5 -7.30 -5.89 9.28
CA GLU A 5 -6.42 -7.04 9.51
C GLU A 5 -6.29 -7.88 8.23
N ALA A 6 -7.41 -8.19 7.57
CA ALA A 6 -7.41 -9.01 6.35
C ALA A 6 -6.63 -8.33 5.20
N GLU A 7 -6.83 -7.03 4.97
CA GLU A 7 -6.07 -6.26 3.97
C GLU A 7 -4.57 -6.22 4.27
N TYR A 8 -4.18 -6.06 5.54
CA TYR A 8 -2.77 -6.12 5.92
C TYR A 8 -2.16 -7.49 5.65
N GLN A 9 -2.85 -8.56 6.04
CA GLN A 9 -2.37 -9.93 5.88
C GLN A 9 -2.23 -10.30 4.40
N ASP A 10 -3.24 -9.99 3.59
CA ASP A 10 -3.20 -10.19 2.14
C ASP A 10 -2.02 -9.46 1.50
N ALA A 11 -1.78 -8.19 1.89
CA ALA A 11 -0.65 -7.43 1.37
C ALA A 11 0.72 -7.99 1.78
N VAL A 12 0.83 -8.60 2.98
CA VAL A 12 2.06 -9.29 3.42
C VAL A 12 2.28 -10.57 2.63
N GLU A 13 1.23 -11.38 2.45
CA GLU A 13 1.29 -12.65 1.72
C GLU A 13 1.57 -12.45 0.23
N THR A 14 1.02 -11.39 -0.35
CA THR A 14 1.18 -11.04 -1.77
C THR A 14 2.30 -10.02 -2.03
N ARG A 15 3.15 -9.72 -1.04
CA ARG A 15 4.19 -8.67 -1.13
C ARG A 15 5.04 -8.77 -2.39
N SER A 16 5.53 -9.96 -2.75
CA SER A 16 6.36 -10.16 -3.93
C SER A 16 5.62 -9.85 -5.23
N VAL A 17 4.34 -10.22 -5.31
CA VAL A 17 3.47 -9.93 -6.45
C VAL A 17 3.25 -8.42 -6.58
N LEU A 18 2.98 -7.74 -5.47
CA LEU A 18 2.80 -6.28 -5.44
C LEU A 18 4.05 -5.54 -5.90
N ILE A 19 5.24 -5.98 -5.47
CA ILE A 19 6.53 -5.43 -5.92
C ILE A 19 6.69 -5.63 -7.42
N ASN A 20 6.48 -6.84 -7.92
CA ASN A 20 6.64 -7.15 -9.34
C ASN A 20 5.67 -6.33 -10.21
N GLN A 21 4.41 -6.19 -9.78
CA GLN A 21 3.43 -5.34 -10.46
C GLN A 21 3.87 -3.88 -10.49
N LYS A 22 4.36 -3.35 -9.36
CA LYS A 22 4.80 -1.96 -9.27
C LYS A 22 6.09 -1.69 -10.06
N ALA A 23 7.04 -2.61 -10.05
CA ALA A 23 8.24 -2.53 -10.88
C ALA A 23 7.90 -2.55 -12.38
N ALA A 24 6.96 -3.43 -12.78
CA ALA A 24 6.47 -3.47 -14.16
C ALA A 24 5.77 -2.16 -14.56
N GLU A 25 4.98 -1.55 -13.66
CA GLU A 25 4.36 -0.23 -13.88
C GLU A 25 5.41 0.86 -14.12
N TYR A 26 6.51 0.86 -13.36
CA TYR A 26 7.61 1.81 -13.53
C TYR A 26 8.39 1.61 -14.83
N LEU A 27 8.58 0.36 -15.27
CA LEU A 27 9.24 0.06 -16.55
C LEU A 27 8.33 0.36 -17.75
N ALA A 28 7.01 0.17 -17.60
CA ALA A 28 6.03 0.52 -18.62
C ALA A 28 5.88 2.04 -18.81
N ASN A 29 6.29 2.83 -17.80
CA ASN A 29 6.29 4.29 -17.82
C ASN A 29 7.72 4.83 -17.63
N PRO A 30 8.56 4.80 -18.68
CA PRO A 30 9.95 5.22 -18.58
C PRO A 30 10.09 6.63 -18.02
N SER A 31 10.99 6.78 -17.05
CA SER A 31 11.24 8.02 -16.34
C SER A 31 12.73 8.19 -16.08
N GLU A 32 13.20 9.44 -16.09
CA GLU A 32 14.59 9.76 -15.77
C GLU A 32 14.99 9.32 -14.36
N ARG A 33 14.03 9.21 -13.44
CA ARG A 33 14.23 8.69 -12.09
C ARG A 33 14.84 7.30 -12.06
N HIS A 34 14.49 6.45 -13.02
CA HIS A 34 14.98 5.08 -13.10
C HIS A 34 16.21 4.94 -14.01
N GLY A 35 16.70 6.03 -14.63
CA GLY A 35 17.90 6.02 -15.49
C GLY A 35 17.61 6.01 -16.99
N PHE A 36 16.36 6.19 -17.40
CA PHE A 36 16.04 6.51 -18.80
C PHE A 36 16.43 7.95 -19.13
N ILE A 37 16.59 8.25 -20.42
CA ILE A 37 16.57 9.64 -20.90
C ILE A 37 15.31 9.83 -21.73
N VAL A 38 14.51 10.83 -21.40
CA VAL A 38 13.26 11.11 -22.11
C VAL A 38 13.40 12.44 -22.83
N LYS A 39 13.31 12.42 -24.17
CA LYS A 39 13.35 13.64 -24.99
C LYS A 39 12.02 13.85 -25.67
N GLN A 40 11.50 15.08 -25.57
CA GLN A 40 10.39 15.49 -26.41
C GLN A 40 10.84 15.63 -27.85
N VAL A 41 10.02 15.14 -28.78
CA VAL A 41 10.29 15.19 -30.21
C VAL A 41 9.05 15.61 -30.98
N TYR A 42 9.27 16.23 -32.13
CA TYR A 42 8.29 16.47 -33.17
C TYR A 42 8.66 15.64 -34.40
N PRO A 43 7.69 15.32 -35.28
CA PRO A 43 7.98 14.58 -36.51
C PRO A 43 9.12 15.18 -37.35
N THR A 44 9.27 16.51 -37.31
CA THR A 44 10.29 17.26 -38.07
C THR A 44 11.70 17.13 -37.53
N ASN A 45 11.89 16.86 -36.23
CA ASN A 45 13.22 16.83 -35.59
C ASN A 45 13.57 15.47 -34.96
N GLN A 46 12.66 14.50 -34.99
CA GLN A 46 12.85 13.19 -34.35
C GLN A 46 14.15 12.51 -34.78
N GLN A 47 14.46 12.51 -36.08
CA GLN A 47 15.67 11.86 -36.60
C GLN A 47 16.95 12.56 -36.12
N GLN A 48 16.96 13.88 -36.09
CA GLN A 48 18.08 14.68 -35.58
C GLN A 48 18.32 14.39 -34.09
N VAL A 49 17.25 14.33 -33.30
CA VAL A 49 17.34 14.00 -31.87
C VAL A 49 17.90 12.59 -31.68
N ILE A 50 17.41 11.60 -32.41
CA ILE A 50 17.92 10.22 -32.34
C ILE A 50 19.40 10.15 -32.69
N GLN A 51 19.83 10.83 -33.76
CA GLN A 51 21.25 10.89 -34.15
C GLN A 51 22.11 11.52 -33.05
N SER A 52 21.68 12.67 -32.52
CA SER A 52 22.42 13.35 -31.45
C SER A 52 22.56 12.51 -30.18
N MET A 53 21.55 11.69 -29.86
CA MET A 53 21.61 10.78 -28.71
C MET A 53 22.49 9.56 -29.00
N ALA A 54 22.49 9.06 -30.23
CA ALA A 54 23.38 7.99 -30.66
C ALA A 54 24.86 8.40 -30.59
N GLU A 55 25.19 9.62 -31.01
CA GLU A 55 26.53 10.21 -30.87
C GLU A 55 26.97 10.34 -29.41
N GLN A 56 26.02 10.52 -28.49
CA GLN A 56 26.25 10.54 -27.03
C GLN A 56 26.30 9.15 -26.40
N GLY A 57 26.22 8.07 -27.20
CA GLY A 57 26.29 6.69 -26.71
C GLY A 57 24.98 6.16 -26.14
N TYR A 58 23.83 6.67 -26.61
CA TYR A 58 22.51 6.19 -26.22
C TYR A 58 21.78 5.55 -27.39
N MET A 59 20.98 4.53 -27.11
CA MET A 59 20.09 3.89 -28.08
C MET A 59 18.64 4.12 -27.74
N VAL A 60 17.78 4.12 -28.76
CA VAL A 60 16.33 4.23 -28.60
C VAL A 60 15.83 2.98 -27.88
N HIS A 61 15.12 3.20 -26.78
CA HIS A 61 14.41 2.16 -26.04
C HIS A 61 12.93 2.09 -26.44
N ARG A 62 12.27 3.25 -26.53
CA ARG A 62 10.85 3.34 -26.90
C ARG A 62 10.57 4.66 -27.61
N VAL A 63 9.70 4.60 -28.62
CA VAL A 63 9.11 5.77 -29.27
C VAL A 63 7.65 5.86 -28.87
N SER A 64 7.24 7.02 -28.39
CA SER A 64 5.86 7.35 -28.03
C SER A 64 5.46 8.65 -28.72
N VAL A 65 4.15 8.95 -28.77
CA VAL A 65 3.68 10.20 -29.37
C VAL A 65 4.31 11.38 -28.64
N GLY A 66 5.10 12.19 -29.36
CA GLY A 66 5.76 13.37 -28.84
C GLY A 66 7.01 13.12 -28.00
N MET A 67 7.44 11.87 -27.78
CA MET A 67 8.61 11.56 -26.96
C MET A 67 9.41 10.35 -27.46
N VAL A 68 10.72 10.40 -27.32
CA VAL A 68 11.62 9.24 -27.48
C VAL A 68 12.33 8.99 -26.16
N THR A 69 12.29 7.74 -25.71
CA THR A 69 13.00 7.25 -24.53
C THR A 69 14.27 6.55 -24.98
N PHE A 70 15.38 6.83 -24.31
CA PHE A 70 16.69 6.29 -24.58
C PHE A 70 17.26 5.57 -23.36
N ILE A 71 18.16 4.62 -23.63
CA ILE A 71 19.01 3.93 -22.65
C ILE A 71 20.45 3.98 -23.14
N ARG A 72 21.42 3.86 -22.23
CA ARG A 72 22.84 3.80 -22.63
C ARG A 72 23.07 2.62 -23.56
N MET A 73 23.97 2.76 -24.52
CA MET A 73 24.41 1.62 -25.31
C MET A 73 25.14 0.60 -24.41
N PRO A 74 25.03 -0.70 -24.71
CA PRO A 74 25.84 -1.71 -24.04
C PRO A 74 27.31 -1.51 -24.40
N LYS A 75 28.19 -1.57 -23.41
CA LYS A 75 29.65 -1.47 -23.61
C LYS A 75 30.24 -2.74 -24.24
N ASN A 76 29.59 -3.89 -24.02
CA ASN A 76 29.98 -5.18 -24.57
C ASN A 76 28.78 -6.15 -24.56
N ALA A 77 28.94 -7.36 -25.11
CA ALA A 77 27.86 -8.35 -25.23
C ALA A 77 27.28 -8.87 -23.90
N LYS A 78 27.99 -8.70 -22.78
CA LYS A 78 27.53 -9.12 -21.44
C LYS A 78 26.90 -7.98 -20.65
N ASP A 79 27.05 -6.75 -21.13
CA ASP A 79 26.55 -5.56 -20.48
C ASP A 79 25.08 -5.36 -20.85
N ASN A 80 24.20 -5.37 -19.86
CA ASN A 80 22.77 -5.12 -20.03
C ASN A 80 22.40 -3.74 -19.45
N PRO A 81 22.30 -2.69 -20.28
CA PRO A 81 21.89 -1.34 -19.87
C PRO A 81 20.56 -1.27 -19.12
N LEU A 82 19.65 -2.21 -19.39
CA LEU A 82 18.34 -2.26 -18.73
C LEU A 82 18.42 -2.83 -17.31
N GLN A 83 19.49 -3.53 -16.95
CA GLN A 83 19.61 -4.14 -15.63
C GLN A 83 19.62 -3.07 -14.54
N GLU A 84 20.47 -2.05 -14.66
CA GLU A 84 20.56 -0.95 -13.69
C GLU A 84 19.22 -0.21 -13.53
N ILE A 85 18.48 -0.07 -14.63
CA ILE A 85 17.15 0.56 -14.65
C ILE A 85 16.13 -0.32 -13.94
N THR A 86 16.16 -1.63 -14.23
CA THR A 86 15.28 -2.63 -13.62
C THR A 86 15.54 -2.74 -12.12
N ASP A 87 16.80 -2.73 -11.71
CA ASP A 87 17.20 -2.79 -10.31
C ASP A 87 16.71 -1.55 -9.54
N LYS A 88 16.86 -0.35 -10.13
CA LYS A 88 16.33 0.89 -9.54
C LYS A 88 14.81 0.90 -9.44
N ALA A 89 14.11 0.47 -10.50
CA ALA A 89 12.66 0.36 -10.50
C ALA A 89 12.17 -0.65 -9.44
N THR A 90 12.88 -1.77 -9.30
CA THR A 90 12.57 -2.81 -8.30
C THR A 90 12.81 -2.31 -6.88
N ALA A 91 13.96 -1.67 -6.62
CA ALA A 91 14.25 -1.11 -5.30
C ALA A 91 13.24 -0.03 -4.88
N GLU A 92 12.80 0.79 -5.83
CA GLU A 92 11.73 1.75 -5.56
C GLU A 92 10.37 1.08 -5.31
N ALA A 93 10.03 0.05 -6.08
CA ALA A 93 8.82 -0.74 -5.90
C ALA A 93 8.80 -1.44 -4.54
N GLU A 94 9.93 -1.99 -4.10
CA GLU A 94 10.14 -2.54 -2.75
C GLU A 94 9.87 -1.48 -1.69
N SER A 95 10.58 -0.34 -1.75
CA SER A 95 10.39 0.71 -0.74
C SER A 95 8.96 1.23 -0.71
N THR A 96 8.28 1.34 -1.85
CA THR A 96 6.91 1.82 -1.94
C THR A 96 5.92 0.81 -1.35
N THR A 97 6.11 -0.47 -1.69
CA THR A 97 5.26 -1.57 -1.18
C THR A 97 5.43 -1.73 0.32
N ASP A 98 6.67 -1.67 0.83
CA ASP A 98 6.93 -1.78 2.27
C ASP A 98 6.29 -0.66 3.07
N LYS A 99 6.39 0.58 2.59
CA LYS A 99 5.70 1.73 3.21
C LYS A 99 4.18 1.57 3.20
N MET A 100 3.62 0.99 2.16
CA MET A 100 2.19 0.70 2.09
C MET A 100 1.79 -0.38 3.11
N ILE A 101 2.53 -1.49 3.18
CA ILE A 101 2.30 -2.57 4.14
C ILE A 101 2.41 -2.04 5.58
N GLU A 102 3.39 -1.18 5.86
CA GLU A 102 3.56 -0.55 7.17
C GLU A 102 2.34 0.32 7.56
N ARG A 103 1.79 1.11 6.62
CA ARG A 103 0.55 1.86 6.85
C ARG A 103 -0.63 0.94 7.12
N LEU A 104 -0.74 -0.19 6.41
CA LEU A 104 -1.78 -1.18 6.66
C LEU A 104 -1.64 -1.83 8.04
N LYS A 105 -0.40 -2.11 8.48
CA LYS A 105 -0.11 -2.63 9.82
C LYS A 105 -0.61 -1.70 10.92
N VAL A 106 -0.36 -0.40 10.79
CA VAL A 106 -0.82 0.61 11.75
C VAL A 106 -2.34 0.63 11.79
N LYS A 107 -3.01 0.68 10.63
CA LYS A 107 -4.48 0.63 10.54
C LYS A 107 -5.09 -0.63 11.16
N ALA A 108 -4.49 -1.81 10.90
CA ALA A 108 -4.93 -3.06 11.49
C ALA A 108 -4.80 -3.03 13.02
N SER A 109 -3.68 -2.52 13.53
CA SER A 109 -3.41 -2.38 14.97
C SER A 109 -4.41 -1.43 15.65
N GLU A 110 -4.71 -0.30 15.02
CA GLU A 110 -5.73 0.65 15.50
C GLU A 110 -7.12 0.01 15.53
N ALA A 111 -7.51 -0.71 14.47
CA ALA A 111 -8.80 -1.39 14.41
C ALA A 111 -8.95 -2.45 15.51
N VAL A 112 -7.90 -3.22 15.80
CA VAL A 112 -7.88 -4.17 16.92
C VAL A 112 -7.98 -3.44 18.26
N HIS A 113 -7.27 -2.32 18.43
CA HIS A 113 -7.35 -1.52 19.65
C HIS A 113 -8.76 -0.98 19.89
N GLN A 114 -9.42 -0.43 18.86
CA GLN A 114 -10.79 0.07 18.97
C GLN A 114 -11.78 -1.06 19.30
N ARG A 115 -11.65 -2.23 18.65
CA ARG A 115 -12.46 -3.41 18.98
C ARG A 115 -12.31 -3.80 20.46
N ASN A 116 -11.07 -3.86 20.95
CA ASN A 116 -10.80 -4.26 22.33
C ASN A 116 -11.37 -3.25 23.34
N LYS A 117 -11.33 -1.94 23.04
CA LYS A 117 -11.99 -0.91 23.85
C LYS A 117 -13.48 -1.18 23.99
N VAL A 118 -14.18 -1.39 22.88
CA VAL A 118 -15.63 -1.68 22.87
C VAL A 118 -15.94 -2.94 23.67
N VAL A 119 -15.15 -4.01 23.52
CA VAL A 119 -15.34 -5.26 24.28
C VAL A 119 -15.16 -5.05 25.79
N ILE A 120 -14.15 -4.29 26.20
CA ILE A 120 -13.91 -3.98 27.61
C ILE A 120 -15.05 -3.15 28.19
N GLU A 121 -15.52 -2.13 27.46
CA GLU A 121 -16.64 -1.29 27.89
C GLU A 121 -17.94 -2.08 27.99
N ALA A 122 -18.26 -2.92 27.00
CA ALA A 122 -19.41 -3.80 27.02
C ALA A 122 -19.36 -4.76 28.22
N ARG A 123 -18.19 -5.31 28.55
CA ARG A 123 -18.01 -6.16 29.72
C ARG A 123 -18.23 -5.41 31.03
N LYS A 124 -17.68 -4.21 31.18
CA LYS A 124 -17.91 -3.36 32.36
C LYS A 124 -19.39 -3.02 32.54
N SER A 125 -20.09 -2.70 31.45
CA SER A 125 -21.53 -2.42 31.48
C SER A 125 -22.32 -3.67 31.89
N LEU A 126 -21.99 -4.84 31.34
CA LEU A 126 -22.61 -6.10 31.71
C LEU A 126 -22.41 -6.43 33.20
N ASP A 127 -21.17 -6.27 33.70
CA ASP A 127 -20.82 -6.51 35.11
C ASP A 127 -21.50 -5.52 36.08
N SER A 128 -21.93 -4.34 35.58
CA SER A 128 -22.63 -3.32 36.38
C SER A 128 -24.13 -3.57 36.54
N ILE A 129 -24.69 -4.50 35.77
CA ILE A 129 -26.10 -4.87 35.88
C ILE A 129 -26.28 -5.61 37.21
N LYS A 130 -27.04 -4.98 38.11
CA LYS A 130 -27.37 -5.60 39.39
C LYS A 130 -28.35 -6.76 39.18
N PRO A 131 -28.37 -7.77 40.08
CA PRO A 131 -29.37 -8.82 40.02
C PRO A 131 -30.79 -8.25 40.18
N PHE A 132 -31.79 -8.92 39.61
CA PHE A 132 -33.18 -8.45 39.52
C PHE A 132 -33.75 -8.07 40.89
N GLU A 133 -33.40 -8.84 41.92
CA GLU A 133 -33.83 -8.68 43.31
C GLU A 133 -33.44 -7.32 43.89
N SER A 134 -32.33 -6.73 43.42
CA SER A 134 -31.88 -5.40 43.86
C SER A 134 -32.76 -4.25 43.35
N TYR A 135 -33.62 -4.51 42.38
CA TYR A 135 -34.56 -3.53 41.81
C TYR A 135 -35.97 -3.65 42.42
N LEU A 136 -36.23 -4.66 43.26
CA LEU A 136 -37.50 -4.81 43.95
C LEU A 136 -37.51 -3.99 45.25
N ASN A 137 -38.37 -2.97 45.33
CA ASN A 137 -38.74 -2.38 46.61
C ASN A 137 -39.73 -3.33 47.30
N VAL A 138 -39.22 -4.19 48.18
CA VAL A 138 -40.07 -5.04 49.01
C VAL A 138 -40.65 -4.16 50.13
N ILE A 139 -41.87 -3.67 49.93
CA ILE A 139 -42.68 -3.15 51.04
C ILE A 139 -43.29 -4.37 51.70
N VAL A 140 -42.73 -4.78 52.84
CA VAL A 140 -43.40 -5.73 53.74
C VAL A 140 -44.45 -4.92 54.50
N THR A 141 -45.68 -4.94 54.03
CA THR A 141 -46.81 -4.51 54.85
C THR A 141 -47.07 -5.63 55.86
N GLU A 142 -46.82 -5.37 57.14
CA GLU A 142 -47.30 -6.23 58.21
C GLU A 142 -48.82 -6.40 58.06
N PRO A 143 -49.37 -7.61 58.23
CA PRO A 143 -50.81 -7.80 58.17
C PRO A 143 -51.47 -6.96 59.25
N GLU A 144 -52.36 -6.07 58.85
CA GLU A 144 -53.25 -5.34 59.75
C GLU A 144 -54.03 -6.41 60.54
N GLU A 145 -53.74 -6.55 61.84
CA GLU A 145 -54.50 -7.42 62.73
C GLU A 145 -55.92 -6.86 62.83
N VAL A 146 -56.82 -7.42 62.00
CA VAL A 146 -58.25 -7.23 62.13
C VAL A 146 -58.66 -7.96 63.40
N THR A 147 -58.82 -7.22 64.49
CA THR A 147 -59.52 -7.69 65.68
C THR A 147 -61.02 -7.66 65.38
N GLU A 148 -61.67 -8.81 65.55
CA GLU A 148 -63.11 -9.04 65.32
C GLU A 148 -64.04 -8.14 66.15
#